data_AF-A0A660SN65-F1
#
_entry.id   AF-A0A660SN65-F1
#
_cell.length_a   1.000
_cell.length_b   1.000
_cell.length_c   1.000
_cell.angle_alpha   90.00
_cell.angle_beta   90.00
_cell.angle_gamma   90.00
#
_symmetry.space_group_name_H-M   'P 1'
#
loop_
_entity.id
_entity.type
_entity.pdbx_description
1 polymer ?
#
loop_
_entity_poly.entity_id
_entity_poly.type
_entity_poly.pdbx_seq_one_letter_code
_entity_poly.pdbx_strand_id
1 'polypeptide(L)'
;IGERERSLLLDFYKSIDKVNELIEKYMEPKYEKYEYVEDMPSSIYKSLQHLRYSMSESSFVNSNYEKYRQEKEANDIMSNYNLDNKDKWDLYYDAMEYLDTNLTKVAVKILDKALLIDNNFVAAHVGLVSAYEMEGNIKKMNQHIKLGYKKTLKQFPVIPERLGWGDIDNRQYFRAVFYRASSLQKKNKIKEAEKLYKLLLKWEPNDNIGARYYLAGLYEGLSADEIDALIEKGNKEQKWNEVENILARQNKIHNFFIYIDGDFDD
;
A
#
# COMPACT_ATOMS: atom_id res chain seq x y z
N ILE A 1 3.38 7.49 -25.53
CA ILE A 1 3.04 6.43 -26.51
C ILE A 1 1.66 6.72 -27.07
N GLY A 2 1.53 6.78 -28.40
CA GLY A 2 0.25 7.01 -29.07
C GLY A 2 -0.68 5.79 -28.95
N GLU A 3 -1.90 5.93 -29.45
CA GLU A 3 -2.92 4.86 -29.38
C GLU A 3 -2.54 3.63 -30.18
N ARG A 4 -1.93 3.83 -31.37
CA ARG A 4 -1.48 2.75 -32.24
C ARG A 4 -0.43 1.86 -31.56
N GLU A 5 0.56 2.46 -30.92
CA GLU A 5 1.59 1.71 -30.22
C GLU A 5 1.03 0.97 -29.00
N ARG A 6 0.04 1.53 -28.30
CA ARG A 6 -0.65 0.82 -27.21
C ARG A 6 -1.39 -0.42 -27.72
N SER A 7 -2.07 -0.31 -28.86
CA SER A 7 -2.77 -1.45 -29.47
C SER A 7 -1.80 -2.57 -29.83
N LEU A 8 -0.66 -2.24 -30.44
CA LEU A 8 0.36 -3.22 -30.81
C LEU A 8 0.95 -3.92 -29.57
N LEU A 9 1.21 -3.18 -28.49
CA LEU A 9 1.68 -3.76 -27.23
C LEU A 9 0.65 -4.70 -26.62
N LEU A 10 -0.63 -4.33 -26.66
CA LEU A 10 -1.70 -5.18 -26.15
C LEU A 10 -1.82 -6.50 -26.93
N ASP A 11 -1.76 -6.44 -28.26
CA ASP A 11 -1.82 -7.63 -29.11
C ASP A 11 -0.58 -8.52 -28.91
N PHE A 12 0.57 -7.91 -28.66
CA PHE A 12 1.78 -8.63 -28.27
C PHE A 12 1.62 -9.33 -26.91
N TYR A 13 1.04 -8.69 -25.90
CA TYR A 13 0.77 -9.34 -24.60
C TYR A 13 -0.23 -10.49 -24.70
N LYS A 14 -1.29 -10.35 -25.50
CA LYS A 14 -2.21 -11.46 -25.81
C LYS A 14 -1.50 -12.63 -26.49
N SER A 15 -0.48 -12.35 -27.29
CA SER A 15 0.35 -13.41 -27.91
C SER A 15 1.17 -14.15 -26.85
N ILE A 16 1.69 -13.45 -25.84
CA ILE A 16 2.34 -14.09 -24.68
C ILE A 16 1.35 -14.96 -23.90
N ASP A 17 0.13 -14.47 -23.62
CA ASP A 17 -0.93 -15.27 -22.98
C ASP A 17 -1.15 -16.60 -23.72
N LYS A 18 -1.32 -16.52 -25.05
CA LYS A 18 -1.52 -17.70 -25.89
C LYS A 18 -0.35 -18.67 -25.85
N VAL A 19 0.89 -18.17 -25.79
CA VAL A 19 2.07 -19.03 -25.61
C VAL A 19 2.02 -19.72 -24.24
N ASN A 20 1.64 -19.03 -23.17
CA ASN A 20 1.52 -19.65 -21.84
C ASN A 20 0.42 -20.73 -21.80
N GLU A 21 -0.75 -20.47 -22.40
CA GLU A 21 -1.82 -21.47 -22.53
C GLU A 21 -1.34 -22.73 -23.27
N LEU A 22 -0.53 -22.56 -24.30
CA LEU A 22 0.07 -23.68 -25.02
C LEU A 22 1.13 -24.40 -24.17
N ILE A 23 1.95 -23.67 -23.41
CA ILE A 23 2.92 -24.27 -22.47
C ILE A 23 2.19 -25.17 -21.47
N GLU A 24 1.13 -24.69 -20.84
CA GLU A 24 0.31 -25.47 -19.90
C GLU A 24 -0.31 -26.70 -20.57
N LYS A 25 -0.87 -26.53 -21.77
CA LYS A 25 -1.47 -27.62 -22.56
C LYS A 25 -0.48 -28.74 -22.92
N TYR A 26 0.76 -28.39 -23.23
CA TYR A 26 1.80 -29.34 -23.67
C TYR A 26 2.77 -29.74 -22.55
N MET A 27 2.54 -29.29 -21.32
CA MET A 27 3.28 -29.73 -20.15
C MET A 27 2.97 -31.21 -19.89
N GLU A 28 4.02 -32.03 -19.77
CA GLU A 28 3.92 -33.44 -19.40
C GLU A 28 4.71 -33.67 -18.10
N PRO A 29 4.24 -34.53 -17.17
CA PRO A 29 4.91 -34.77 -15.88
C PRO A 29 6.38 -35.20 -16.03
N LYS A 30 6.73 -35.87 -17.13
CA LYS A 30 8.12 -36.29 -17.42
C LYS A 30 9.10 -35.11 -17.55
N TYR A 31 8.61 -33.89 -17.80
CA TYR A 31 9.43 -32.70 -17.92
C TYR A 31 9.78 -32.08 -16.57
N GLU A 32 9.04 -32.39 -15.49
CA GLU A 32 9.29 -31.85 -14.14
C GLU A 32 10.66 -32.29 -13.57
N LYS A 33 11.23 -33.37 -14.08
CA LYS A 33 12.55 -33.88 -13.65
C LYS A 33 13.73 -33.07 -14.17
N TYR A 34 13.51 -32.15 -15.12
CA TYR A 34 14.57 -31.32 -15.69
C TYR A 34 14.63 -29.99 -14.97
N GLU A 35 15.80 -29.64 -14.44
CA GLU A 35 16.03 -28.35 -13.76
C GLU A 35 16.07 -27.19 -14.76
N TYR A 36 16.66 -27.40 -15.94
CA TYR A 36 16.81 -26.40 -17.00
C TYR A 36 16.06 -26.80 -18.28
N VAL A 37 15.48 -25.81 -18.97
CA VAL A 37 14.77 -26.03 -20.25
C VAL A 37 15.73 -26.56 -21.31
N GLU A 38 16.98 -26.15 -21.25
CA GLU A 38 18.09 -26.54 -22.13
C GLU A 38 18.33 -28.06 -22.10
N ASP A 39 18.12 -28.70 -20.95
CA ASP A 39 18.36 -30.14 -20.74
C ASP A 39 17.20 -31.02 -21.20
N MET A 40 16.03 -30.42 -21.47
CA MET A 40 14.85 -31.16 -21.91
C MET A 40 15.06 -31.74 -23.32
N PRO A 41 14.49 -32.92 -23.64
CA PRO A 41 14.50 -33.43 -25.00
C PRO A 41 13.67 -32.53 -25.92
N SER A 42 14.02 -32.52 -27.21
CA SER A 42 13.28 -31.77 -28.23
C SER A 42 11.79 -32.11 -28.20
N SER A 43 10.96 -31.09 -28.03
CA SER A 43 9.51 -31.21 -27.86
C SER A 43 8.82 -29.88 -28.14
N ILE A 44 7.49 -29.94 -28.37
CA ILE A 44 6.66 -28.74 -28.50
C ILE A 44 6.80 -27.88 -27.24
N TYR A 45 6.78 -28.50 -26.06
CA TYR A 45 6.96 -27.82 -24.77
C TYR A 45 8.28 -27.04 -24.70
N LYS A 46 9.42 -27.67 -25.02
CA LYS A 46 10.72 -26.99 -25.05
C LYS A 46 10.74 -25.80 -26.02
N SER A 47 10.18 -25.96 -27.22
CA SER A 47 10.11 -24.87 -28.20
C SER A 47 9.26 -23.69 -27.72
N LEU A 48 8.13 -23.97 -27.05
CA LEU A 48 7.27 -22.94 -26.47
C LEU A 48 7.93 -22.21 -25.30
N GLN A 49 8.68 -22.91 -24.45
CA GLN A 49 9.45 -22.30 -23.37
C GLN A 49 10.51 -21.33 -23.90
N HIS A 50 11.27 -21.71 -24.93
CA HIS A 50 12.23 -20.81 -25.58
C HIS A 50 11.54 -19.61 -26.27
N LEU A 51 10.36 -19.83 -26.88
CA LEU A 51 9.58 -18.74 -27.45
C LEU A 51 9.13 -17.76 -26.37
N ARG A 52 8.58 -18.23 -25.25
CA ARG A 52 8.23 -17.36 -24.12
C ARG A 52 9.47 -16.60 -23.67
N TYR A 53 10.57 -17.30 -23.39
CA TYR A 53 11.79 -16.65 -22.91
C TYR A 53 12.22 -15.50 -23.83
N SER A 54 12.32 -15.74 -25.14
CA SER A 54 12.70 -14.71 -26.12
C SER A 54 11.70 -13.56 -26.23
N MET A 55 10.39 -13.82 -26.10
CA MET A 55 9.37 -12.76 -26.05
C MET A 55 9.49 -11.86 -24.81
N SER A 56 10.17 -12.32 -23.76
CA SER A 56 10.20 -11.68 -22.44
C SER A 56 11.58 -11.25 -21.95
N GLU A 57 12.61 -11.46 -22.77
CA GLU A 57 14.01 -11.21 -22.41
C GLU A 57 14.25 -9.74 -22.02
N SER A 58 13.48 -8.83 -22.59
CA SER A 58 13.52 -7.41 -22.22
C SER A 58 12.83 -7.17 -20.87
N SER A 59 13.55 -6.56 -19.93
CA SER A 59 12.99 -6.08 -18.65
C SER A 59 11.82 -5.11 -18.84
N PHE A 60 11.84 -4.29 -19.90
CA PHE A 60 10.72 -3.43 -20.27
C PHE A 60 9.49 -4.26 -20.66
N VAL A 61 9.66 -5.27 -21.49
CA VAL A 61 8.55 -6.13 -21.91
C VAL A 61 7.99 -6.89 -20.72
N ASN A 62 8.85 -7.53 -19.92
CA ASN A 62 8.43 -8.31 -18.77
C ASN A 62 7.65 -7.46 -17.76
N SER A 63 8.17 -6.28 -17.39
CA SER A 63 7.49 -5.39 -16.44
C SER A 63 6.14 -4.85 -16.94
N ASN A 64 5.99 -4.58 -18.24
CA ASN A 64 4.69 -4.15 -18.77
C ASN A 64 3.72 -5.32 -18.98
N TYR A 65 4.21 -6.51 -19.32
CA TYR A 65 3.41 -7.72 -19.39
C TYR A 65 2.86 -8.10 -18.01
N GLU A 66 3.65 -7.99 -16.93
CA GLU A 66 3.15 -8.21 -15.57
C GLU A 66 2.03 -7.24 -15.20
N LYS A 67 2.16 -5.95 -15.55
CA LYS A 67 1.08 -4.97 -15.34
C LYS A 67 -0.18 -5.34 -16.11
N TYR A 68 -0.04 -5.79 -17.35
CA TYR A 68 -1.16 -6.27 -18.16
C TYR A 68 -1.82 -7.49 -17.52
N ARG A 69 -1.03 -8.47 -17.06
CA ARG A 69 -1.51 -9.70 -16.41
C ARG A 69 -2.31 -9.38 -15.14
N GLN A 70 -1.76 -8.53 -14.27
CA GLN A 70 -2.43 -8.11 -13.04
C GLN A 70 -3.73 -7.34 -13.33
N GLU A 71 -3.76 -6.50 -14.37
CA GLU A 71 -4.98 -5.80 -14.77
C GLU A 71 -6.04 -6.77 -15.31
N LYS A 72 -5.63 -7.77 -16.11
CA LYS A 72 -6.51 -8.84 -16.62
C LYS A 72 -7.09 -9.67 -15.47
N GLU A 73 -6.23 -10.20 -14.59
CA GLU A 73 -6.64 -10.95 -13.40
C GLU A 73 -7.61 -10.14 -12.53
N ALA A 74 -7.31 -8.85 -12.31
CA ALA A 74 -8.21 -8.01 -11.55
C ALA A 74 -9.57 -7.82 -12.23
N ASN A 75 -9.61 -7.71 -13.56
CA ASN A 75 -10.88 -7.65 -14.29
C ASN A 75 -11.66 -8.97 -14.18
N ASP A 76 -10.98 -10.11 -14.27
CA ASP A 76 -11.58 -11.43 -14.16
C ASP A 76 -12.18 -11.65 -12.75
N ILE A 77 -11.44 -11.31 -11.69
CA ILE A 77 -11.95 -11.34 -10.31
C ILE A 77 -13.14 -10.39 -10.16
N MET A 78 -13.00 -9.15 -10.64
CA MET A 78 -14.06 -8.15 -10.52
C MET A 78 -15.32 -8.49 -11.30
N SER A 79 -15.23 -9.29 -12.36
CA SER A 79 -16.39 -9.76 -13.12
C SER A 79 -17.27 -10.74 -12.34
N ASN A 80 -16.66 -11.49 -11.41
CA ASN A 80 -17.34 -12.46 -10.53
C ASN A 80 -17.55 -11.91 -9.11
N TYR A 81 -17.08 -10.70 -8.84
CA TYR A 81 -17.15 -10.09 -7.52
C TYR A 81 -18.60 -9.67 -7.20
N ASN A 82 -19.17 -10.30 -6.17
CA ASN A 82 -20.54 -10.03 -5.73
C ASN A 82 -20.64 -8.67 -5.05
N LEU A 83 -21.35 -7.74 -5.69
CA LEU A 83 -21.62 -6.40 -5.18
C LEU A 83 -22.95 -6.29 -4.44
N ASP A 84 -23.80 -7.31 -4.54
CA ASP A 84 -25.17 -7.22 -4.06
C ASP A 84 -25.19 -7.04 -2.54
N ASN A 85 -25.89 -5.99 -2.10
CA ASN A 85 -26.04 -5.60 -0.69
C ASN A 85 -24.74 -5.20 0.04
N LYS A 86 -23.62 -4.98 -0.66
CA LYS A 86 -22.40 -4.46 -0.02
C LYS A 86 -22.50 -2.97 0.22
N ASP A 87 -22.23 -2.54 1.44
CA ASP A 87 -22.03 -1.13 1.75
C ASP A 87 -20.57 -0.68 1.52
N LYS A 88 -20.29 0.61 1.78
CA LYS A 88 -18.93 1.15 1.59
C LYS A 88 -17.89 0.51 2.51
N TRP A 89 -18.26 0.11 3.72
CA TRP A 89 -17.38 -0.53 4.70
C TRP A 89 -17.11 -1.98 4.32
N ASP A 90 -18.11 -2.73 3.87
CA ASP A 90 -17.92 -4.08 3.32
C ASP A 90 -16.89 -4.05 2.19
N LEU A 91 -17.05 -3.13 1.24
CA LEU A 91 -16.09 -2.94 0.15
C LEU A 91 -14.70 -2.53 0.67
N TYR A 92 -14.62 -1.69 1.70
CA TYR A 92 -13.32 -1.32 2.28
C TYR A 92 -12.61 -2.53 2.89
N TYR A 93 -13.30 -3.35 3.68
CA TYR A 93 -12.69 -4.52 4.32
C TYR A 93 -12.28 -5.58 3.31
N ASP A 94 -13.13 -5.90 2.34
CA ASP A 94 -12.77 -6.75 1.21
C ASP A 94 -11.51 -6.25 0.49
N ALA A 95 -11.42 -4.95 0.23
CA ALA A 95 -10.23 -4.38 -0.39
C ALA A 95 -8.98 -4.53 0.46
N MET A 96 -9.07 -4.47 1.80
CA MET A 96 -7.92 -4.71 2.67
C MET A 96 -7.48 -6.17 2.62
N GLU A 97 -8.40 -7.13 2.58
CA GLU A 97 -8.07 -8.55 2.39
C GLU A 97 -7.35 -8.81 1.06
N TYR A 98 -7.78 -8.13 -0.01
CA TYR A 98 -7.07 -8.18 -1.29
C TYR A 98 -5.68 -7.53 -1.25
N LEU A 99 -5.47 -6.49 -0.44
CA LEU A 99 -4.13 -5.94 -0.23
C LEU A 99 -3.22 -6.93 0.51
N ASP A 100 -3.73 -7.61 1.53
CA ASP A 100 -2.96 -8.60 2.30
C ASP A 100 -2.50 -9.78 1.43
N THR A 101 -3.20 -10.04 0.32
CA THR A 101 -2.85 -11.07 -0.67
C THR A 101 -2.07 -10.52 -1.89
N ASN A 102 -1.62 -9.26 -1.84
CA ASN A 102 -0.93 -8.55 -2.92
C ASN A 102 -1.75 -8.38 -4.22
N LEU A 103 -3.08 -8.53 -4.16
CA LEU A 103 -4.00 -8.31 -5.29
C LEU A 103 -4.39 -6.82 -5.38
N THR A 104 -3.38 -5.96 -5.49
CA THR A 104 -3.51 -4.50 -5.37
C THR A 104 -4.46 -3.89 -6.41
N LYS A 105 -4.47 -4.42 -7.64
CA LYS A 105 -5.37 -3.96 -8.71
C LYS A 105 -6.84 -4.22 -8.41
N VAL A 106 -7.14 -5.36 -7.77
CA VAL A 106 -8.50 -5.69 -7.31
C VAL A 106 -8.91 -4.72 -6.21
N ALA A 107 -8.05 -4.56 -5.19
CA ALA A 107 -8.29 -3.65 -4.08
C ALA A 107 -8.59 -2.21 -4.56
N VAL A 108 -7.81 -1.68 -5.51
CA VAL A 108 -8.05 -0.34 -6.09
C VAL A 108 -9.44 -0.25 -6.71
N LYS A 109 -9.85 -1.24 -7.53
CA LYS A 109 -11.18 -1.25 -8.17
C LYS A 109 -12.30 -1.31 -7.14
N ILE A 110 -12.15 -2.06 -6.05
CA ILE A 110 -13.14 -2.16 -4.97
C ILE A 110 -13.22 -0.84 -4.18
N LEU A 111 -12.08 -0.23 -3.85
CA LEU A 111 -12.03 1.07 -3.16
C LEU A 111 -12.64 2.19 -4.02
N ASP A 112 -12.42 2.16 -5.32
CA ASP A 112 -13.08 3.10 -6.26
C ASP A 112 -14.61 2.90 -6.23
N LYS A 113 -15.12 1.67 -6.14
CA LYS A 113 -16.56 1.42 -5.94
C LYS A 113 -17.07 1.95 -4.60
N ALA A 114 -16.31 1.80 -3.52
CA ALA A 114 -16.67 2.39 -2.22
C ALA A 114 -16.80 3.92 -2.29
N LEU A 115 -15.91 4.58 -3.06
CA LEU A 115 -15.99 6.02 -3.31
C LEU A 115 -17.16 6.45 -4.22
N LEU A 116 -17.68 5.55 -5.06
CA LEU A 116 -18.92 5.80 -5.81
C LEU A 116 -20.14 5.81 -4.89
N ILE A 117 -20.16 4.96 -3.86
CA ILE A 117 -21.22 4.94 -2.83
C ILE A 117 -21.13 6.18 -1.95
N ASP A 118 -19.94 6.49 -1.45
CA ASP A 118 -19.68 7.68 -0.64
C ASP A 118 -18.35 8.33 -1.01
N ASN A 119 -18.43 9.41 -1.79
CA ASN A 119 -17.28 10.18 -2.22
C ASN A 119 -16.57 10.90 -1.05
N ASN A 120 -17.14 10.97 0.14
CA ASN A 120 -16.47 11.52 1.33
C ASN A 120 -15.85 10.45 2.23
N PHE A 121 -15.91 9.17 1.83
CA PHE A 121 -15.42 8.07 2.65
C PHE A 121 -13.89 8.09 2.79
N VAL A 122 -13.42 8.48 3.99
CA VAL A 122 -11.99 8.68 4.26
C VAL A 122 -11.24 7.36 4.27
N ALA A 123 -11.83 6.29 4.78
CA ALA A 123 -11.22 4.97 4.82
C ALA A 123 -10.84 4.47 3.41
N ALA A 124 -11.68 4.69 2.40
CA ALA A 124 -11.34 4.32 1.03
C ALA A 124 -10.13 5.10 0.48
N HIS A 125 -10.01 6.40 0.79
CA HIS A 125 -8.81 7.16 0.45
C HIS A 125 -7.57 6.64 1.19
N VAL A 126 -7.70 6.25 2.46
CA VAL A 126 -6.63 5.64 3.27
C VAL A 126 -6.19 4.30 2.66
N GLY A 127 -7.11 3.41 2.30
CA GLY A 127 -6.81 2.15 1.62
C GLY A 127 -6.12 2.36 0.28
N LEU A 128 -6.52 3.38 -0.48
CA LEU A 128 -5.87 3.73 -1.75
C LEU A 128 -4.44 4.26 -1.56
N VAL A 129 -4.10 4.85 -0.41
CA VAL A 129 -2.70 5.20 -0.10
C VAL A 129 -1.85 3.93 -0.03
N SER A 130 -2.26 2.94 0.76
CA SER A 130 -1.56 1.65 0.89
C SER A 130 -1.47 0.93 -0.46
N ALA A 131 -2.57 0.86 -1.21
CA ALA A 131 -2.60 0.24 -2.52
C ALA A 131 -1.58 0.89 -3.47
N TYR A 132 -1.59 2.22 -3.59
CA TYR A 132 -0.69 2.91 -4.50
C TYR A 132 0.77 2.94 -4.02
N GLU A 133 1.02 2.79 -2.72
CA GLU A 133 2.35 2.57 -2.18
C GLU A 133 2.91 1.23 -2.65
N MET A 134 2.14 0.14 -2.51
CA MET A 134 2.52 -1.20 -2.99
C MET A 134 2.75 -1.24 -4.51
N GLU A 135 1.99 -0.47 -5.29
CA GLU A 135 2.22 -0.33 -6.74
C GLU A 135 3.45 0.53 -7.10
N GLY A 136 4.07 1.22 -6.14
CA GLY A 136 5.07 2.25 -6.40
C GLY A 136 4.52 3.49 -7.11
N ASN A 137 3.20 3.70 -7.10
CA ASN A 137 2.52 4.82 -7.76
C ASN A 137 2.47 6.07 -6.87
N ILE A 138 3.64 6.65 -6.63
CA ILE A 138 3.85 7.79 -5.73
C ILE A 138 2.94 8.99 -6.06
N LYS A 139 2.64 9.21 -7.35
CA LYS A 139 1.76 10.31 -7.78
C LYS A 139 0.33 10.12 -7.27
N LYS A 140 -0.26 8.95 -7.51
CA LYS A 140 -1.63 8.64 -7.07
C LYS A 140 -1.69 8.52 -5.54
N MET A 141 -0.73 7.86 -4.92
CA MET A 141 -0.60 7.81 -3.46
C MET A 141 -0.68 9.22 -2.84
N ASN A 142 0.16 10.15 -3.31
CA ASN A 142 0.15 11.54 -2.82
C ASN A 142 -1.16 12.30 -3.07
N GLN A 143 -1.89 11.97 -4.14
CA GLN A 143 -3.22 12.53 -4.39
C GLN A 143 -4.21 12.04 -3.33
N HIS A 144 -4.23 10.74 -3.03
CA HIS A 144 -5.14 10.18 -2.03
C HIS A 144 -4.80 10.62 -0.60
N ILE A 145 -3.52 10.81 -0.26
CA ILE A 145 -3.10 11.44 1.01
C ILE A 145 -3.74 12.83 1.17
N LYS A 146 -3.67 13.67 0.13
CA LYS A 146 -4.25 15.02 0.17
C LYS A 146 -5.78 14.98 0.26
N LEU A 147 -6.42 14.07 -0.48
CA LEU A 147 -7.87 13.93 -0.49
C LEU A 147 -8.39 13.42 0.86
N GLY A 148 -7.86 12.33 1.40
CA GLY A 148 -8.26 11.78 2.70
C GLY A 148 -8.14 12.80 3.82
N TYR A 149 -7.03 13.55 3.86
CA TYR A 149 -6.87 14.65 4.82
C TYR A 149 -7.89 15.78 4.63
N LYS A 150 -8.12 16.22 3.37
CA LYS A 150 -9.12 17.25 3.07
C LYS A 150 -10.53 16.82 3.50
N LYS A 151 -10.89 15.55 3.28
CA LYS A 151 -12.17 14.99 3.68
C LYS A 151 -12.29 14.87 5.21
N THR A 152 -11.20 14.51 5.89
CA THR A 152 -11.13 14.54 7.36
C THR A 152 -11.42 15.93 7.93
N LEU A 153 -10.80 16.98 7.37
CA LEU A 153 -11.08 18.36 7.80
C LEU A 153 -12.52 18.80 7.54
N LYS A 154 -13.20 18.23 6.54
CA LYS A 154 -14.63 18.49 6.31
C LYS A 154 -15.52 17.82 7.34
N GLN A 155 -15.14 16.63 7.82
CA GLN A 155 -15.86 15.93 8.89
C GLN A 155 -15.77 16.69 10.22
N PHE A 156 -14.64 17.36 10.46
CA PHE A 156 -14.39 18.14 11.67
C PHE A 156 -14.15 19.62 11.35
N PRO A 157 -15.20 20.40 11.01
CA PRO A 157 -15.06 21.85 10.80
C PRO A 157 -14.51 22.56 12.04
N VAL A 158 -14.83 22.02 13.22
CA VAL A 158 -14.18 22.33 14.50
C VAL A 158 -13.38 21.11 14.90
N ILE A 159 -12.07 21.28 15.06
CA ILE A 159 -11.17 20.19 15.46
C ILE A 159 -11.54 19.76 16.89
N PRO A 160 -11.92 18.48 17.10
CA PRO A 160 -12.30 18.03 18.42
C PRO A 160 -11.10 18.05 19.36
N GLU A 161 -11.35 18.28 20.66
CA GLU A 161 -10.29 18.27 21.66
C GLU A 161 -9.72 16.87 21.88
N ARG A 162 -10.57 15.85 21.78
CA ARG A 162 -10.22 14.42 21.84
C ARG A 162 -10.98 13.65 20.77
N LEU A 163 -10.37 12.60 20.25
CA LEU A 163 -10.98 11.66 19.33
C LEU A 163 -10.48 10.28 19.73
N GLY A 164 -11.36 9.36 20.13
CA GLY A 164 -10.90 8.07 20.65
C GLY A 164 -10.45 7.14 19.54
N TRP A 165 -9.24 6.57 19.63
CA TRP A 165 -8.75 5.54 18.69
C TRP A 165 -9.52 4.21 18.79
N GLY A 166 -10.02 3.90 20.00
CA GLY A 166 -10.79 2.68 20.27
C GLY A 166 -12.08 2.59 19.46
N ASP A 167 -12.64 3.74 19.06
CA ASP A 167 -13.76 3.82 18.13
C ASP A 167 -13.26 3.58 16.70
N ILE A 168 -13.71 2.47 16.11
CA ILE A 168 -13.24 2.00 14.80
C ILE A 168 -13.51 3.02 13.69
N ASP A 169 -14.62 3.76 13.78
CA ASP A 169 -15.01 4.76 12.79
C ASP A 169 -14.05 5.95 12.76
N ASN A 170 -13.37 6.22 13.88
CA ASN A 170 -12.42 7.33 13.99
C ASN A 170 -11.06 7.02 13.38
N ARG A 171 -10.66 5.73 13.31
CA ARG A 171 -9.31 5.32 12.86
C ARG A 171 -8.96 5.81 11.48
N GLN A 172 -9.94 5.94 10.58
CA GLN A 172 -9.74 6.48 9.24
C GLN A 172 -9.19 7.92 9.26
N TYR A 173 -9.64 8.74 10.21
CA TYR A 173 -9.23 10.14 10.33
C TYR A 173 -7.82 10.26 10.89
N PHE A 174 -7.48 9.45 11.89
CA PHE A 174 -6.11 9.35 12.40
C PHE A 174 -5.14 8.94 11.29
N ARG A 175 -5.44 7.86 10.56
CA ARG A 175 -4.60 7.38 9.45
C ARG A 175 -4.44 8.45 8.36
N ALA A 176 -5.51 9.15 8.00
CA ALA A 176 -5.44 10.23 7.01
C ALA A 176 -4.55 11.41 7.46
N VAL A 177 -4.66 11.82 8.72
CA VAL A 177 -3.80 12.88 9.30
C VAL A 177 -2.35 12.41 9.40
N PHE A 178 -2.12 11.17 9.81
CA PHE A 178 -0.79 10.57 9.91
C PHE A 178 -0.08 10.48 8.56
N TYR A 179 -0.74 9.93 7.52
CA TYR A 179 -0.16 9.92 6.17
C TYR A 179 0.14 11.32 5.65
N ARG A 180 -0.69 12.29 6.00
CA ARG A 180 -0.43 13.68 5.63
C ARG A 180 0.80 14.23 6.35
N ALA A 181 0.96 13.97 7.64
CA ALA A 181 2.12 14.38 8.43
C ALA A 181 3.42 13.75 7.91
N SER A 182 3.43 12.44 7.71
CA SER A 182 4.56 11.70 7.14
C SER A 182 4.93 12.21 5.74
N SER A 183 3.95 12.41 4.85
CA SER A 183 4.19 12.99 3.51
C SER A 183 4.75 14.42 3.54
N LEU A 184 4.42 15.21 4.57
CA LEU A 184 4.97 16.55 4.76
C LEU A 184 6.42 16.49 5.26
N GLN A 185 6.72 15.57 6.18
CA GLN A 185 8.08 15.33 6.68
C GLN A 185 9.00 14.85 5.54
N LYS A 186 8.57 13.87 4.73
CA LYS A 186 9.31 13.41 3.52
C LYS A 186 9.58 14.55 2.52
N LYS A 187 8.80 15.63 2.55
CA LYS A 187 8.97 16.83 1.71
C LYS A 187 9.68 17.99 2.42
N ASN A 188 10.31 17.72 3.56
CA ASN A 188 10.99 18.70 4.41
C ASN A 188 10.10 19.87 4.87
N LYS A 189 8.78 19.66 4.96
CA LYS A 189 7.80 20.64 5.47
C LYS A 189 7.61 20.46 6.98
N ILE A 190 8.71 20.58 7.71
CA ILE A 190 8.85 20.19 9.12
C ILE A 190 7.78 20.81 10.02
N LYS A 191 7.59 22.13 9.97
CA LYS A 191 6.59 22.83 10.81
C LYS A 191 5.15 22.41 10.53
N GLU A 192 4.83 22.02 9.30
CA GLU A 192 3.49 21.53 8.95
C GLU A 192 3.28 20.09 9.44
N ALA A 193 4.30 19.23 9.31
CA ALA A 193 4.28 17.85 9.82
C ALA A 193 4.17 17.83 11.35
N GLU A 194 4.98 18.62 12.05
CA GLU A 194 4.98 18.74 13.51
C GLU A 194 3.58 19.05 14.06
N LYS A 195 2.87 20.02 13.45
CA LYS A 195 1.51 20.39 13.86
C LYS A 195 0.53 19.21 13.76
N LEU A 196 0.67 18.37 12.74
CA LEU A 196 -0.21 17.23 12.55
C LEU A 196 0.13 16.07 13.49
N TYR A 197 1.41 15.80 13.75
CA TYR A 197 1.77 14.81 14.77
C TYR A 197 1.30 15.24 16.15
N LYS A 198 1.47 16.52 16.52
CA LYS A 198 0.92 17.07 17.77
C LYS A 198 -0.61 16.99 17.84
N LEU A 199 -1.29 17.15 16.71
CA LEU A 199 -2.74 16.95 16.65
C LEU A 199 -3.13 15.50 16.95
N LEU A 200 -2.40 14.52 16.41
CA LEU A 200 -2.66 13.10 16.68
C LEU A 200 -2.48 12.78 18.17
N LEU A 201 -1.40 13.26 18.79
CA LEU A 201 -1.16 13.09 20.23
C LEU A 201 -2.19 13.81 21.11
N LYS A 202 -2.73 14.95 20.62
CA LYS A 202 -3.83 15.64 21.31
C LYS A 202 -5.11 14.80 21.27
N TRP A 203 -5.43 14.22 20.11
CA TRP A 203 -6.63 13.41 19.93
C TRP A 203 -6.63 12.15 20.78
N GLU A 204 -5.52 11.39 20.76
CA GLU A 204 -5.32 10.18 21.54
C GLU A 204 -3.98 10.26 22.28
N PRO A 205 -3.96 10.70 23.55
CA PRO A 205 -2.74 10.82 24.33
C PRO A 205 -1.97 9.51 24.55
N ASN A 206 -2.65 8.36 24.50
CA ASN A 206 -2.00 7.03 24.55
C ASN A 206 -1.25 6.68 23.26
N ASP A 207 -1.41 7.49 22.21
CA ASP A 207 -0.71 7.36 20.93
C ASP A 207 -0.72 5.94 20.32
N ASN A 208 -1.93 5.38 20.20
CA ASN A 208 -2.13 4.06 19.58
C ASN A 208 -1.68 3.98 18.10
N ILE A 209 -1.54 5.12 17.41
CA ILE A 209 -1.04 5.18 16.03
C ILE A 209 0.50 5.28 15.94
N GLY A 210 1.19 5.54 17.06
CA GLY A 210 2.65 5.67 17.10
C GLY A 210 3.19 7.01 16.56
N ALA A 211 2.40 8.08 16.56
CA ALA A 211 2.82 9.41 16.12
C ALA A 211 3.98 9.98 16.95
N ARG A 212 4.18 9.55 18.19
CA ARG A 212 5.28 9.99 19.07
C ARG A 212 6.65 9.67 18.48
N TYR A 213 6.82 8.53 17.84
CA TYR A 213 8.09 8.11 17.25
C TYR A 213 8.45 8.97 16.04
N TYR A 214 7.45 9.31 15.21
CA TYR A 214 7.66 10.18 14.05
C TYR A 214 7.92 11.62 14.48
N LEU A 215 7.25 12.11 15.53
CA LEU A 215 7.53 13.43 16.08
C LEU A 215 8.94 13.51 16.70
N ALA A 216 9.37 12.46 17.41
CA ALA A 216 10.74 12.35 17.91
C ALA A 216 11.75 12.34 16.76
N GLY A 217 11.53 11.51 15.75
CA GLY A 217 12.35 11.45 14.55
C GLY A 217 12.45 12.80 13.83
N LEU A 218 11.33 13.51 13.71
CA LEU A 218 11.29 14.85 13.13
C LEU A 218 12.17 15.83 13.90
N TYR A 219 12.19 15.76 15.24
CA TYR A 219 13.09 16.59 16.06
C TYR A 219 14.56 16.16 15.99
N GLU A 220 14.82 14.87 15.81
CA GLU A 220 16.17 14.33 15.55
C GLU A 220 16.69 14.68 14.14
N GLY A 221 15.84 15.21 13.26
CA GLY A 221 16.20 15.53 11.87
C GLY A 221 16.08 14.34 10.90
N LEU A 222 15.41 13.26 11.32
CA LEU A 222 15.14 12.10 10.49
C LEU A 222 13.91 12.33 9.60
N SER A 223 13.95 11.78 8.40
CA SER A 223 12.79 11.64 7.53
C SER A 223 11.82 10.58 8.07
N ALA A 224 10.58 10.59 7.59
CA ALA A 224 9.63 9.56 7.99
C ALA A 224 10.04 8.17 7.47
N ASP A 225 10.70 8.07 6.32
CA ASP A 225 11.21 6.79 5.79
C ASP A 225 12.32 6.19 6.68
N GLU A 226 13.17 7.03 7.27
CA GLU A 226 14.19 6.57 8.23
C GLU A 226 13.54 6.05 9.52
N ILE A 227 12.46 6.66 9.98
CA ILE A 227 11.68 6.15 11.12
C ILE A 227 10.97 4.85 10.78
N ASP A 228 10.34 4.76 9.60
CA ASP A 228 9.73 3.53 9.09
C ASP A 228 10.75 2.38 9.11
N ALA A 229 11.97 2.62 8.62
CA ALA A 229 13.05 1.62 8.60
C ALA A 229 13.51 1.18 10.00
N LEU A 230 13.61 2.11 10.96
CA LEU A 230 13.97 1.78 12.35
C LEU A 230 12.88 0.92 13.02
N ILE A 231 11.61 1.26 12.79
CA ILE A 231 10.47 0.50 13.32
C ILE A 231 10.42 -0.89 12.67
N GLU A 232 10.59 -0.99 11.36
CA GLU A 232 10.58 -2.26 10.63
C GLU A 232 11.72 -3.19 11.12
N LYS A 233 12.93 -2.64 11.27
CA LYS A 233 14.06 -3.35 11.87
C LYS A 233 13.71 -3.83 13.27
N GLY A 234 13.14 -2.96 14.10
CA GLY A 234 12.73 -3.31 15.46
C GLY A 234 11.68 -4.41 15.51
N ASN A 235 10.69 -4.39 14.61
CA ASN A 235 9.68 -5.43 14.48
C ASN A 235 10.30 -6.77 14.06
N LYS A 236 11.23 -6.76 13.11
CA LYS A 236 11.91 -7.97 12.64
C LYS A 236 12.81 -8.59 13.70
N GLU A 237 13.50 -7.76 14.47
CA GLU A 237 14.45 -8.19 15.50
C GLU A 237 13.81 -8.34 16.89
N GLN A 238 12.55 -7.92 17.04
CA GLN A 238 11.84 -7.77 18.32
C GLN A 238 12.62 -6.87 19.30
N LYS A 239 13.20 -5.78 18.79
CA LYS A 239 14.08 -4.86 19.53
C LYS A 239 13.89 -3.42 19.08
N TRP A 240 13.21 -2.61 19.90
CA TRP A 240 12.88 -1.21 19.57
C TRP A 240 13.80 -0.16 20.20
N ASN A 241 14.90 -0.58 20.83
CA ASN A 241 15.81 0.30 21.59
C ASN A 241 16.27 1.53 20.80
N GLU A 242 16.54 1.40 19.49
CA GLU A 242 17.00 2.52 18.67
C GLU A 242 15.95 3.63 18.59
N VAL A 243 14.70 3.30 18.26
CA VAL A 243 13.61 4.28 18.14
C VAL A 243 13.15 4.78 19.52
N GLU A 244 13.16 3.92 20.54
CA GLU A 244 12.87 4.29 21.93
C GLU A 244 13.90 5.28 22.49
N ASN A 245 15.18 5.08 22.21
CA ASN A 245 16.23 6.00 22.64
C ASN A 245 16.08 7.38 21.99
N ILE A 246 15.66 7.45 20.73
CA ILE A 246 15.37 8.72 20.05
C ILE A 246 14.17 9.39 20.74
N LEU A 247 13.08 8.65 20.96
CA LEU A 247 11.90 9.14 21.67
C LEU A 247 12.27 9.71 23.05
N ALA A 248 12.99 8.95 23.87
CA ALA A 248 13.40 9.38 25.20
C ALA A 248 14.25 10.65 25.18
N ARG A 249 15.27 10.74 24.30
CA ARG A 249 16.11 11.93 24.18
C ARG A 249 15.31 13.15 23.75
N GLN A 250 14.51 13.02 22.70
CA GLN A 250 13.78 14.15 22.13
C GLN A 250 12.64 14.60 23.04
N ASN A 251 11.97 13.68 23.71
CA ASN A 251 10.91 14.03 24.66
C ASN A 251 11.47 14.76 25.89
N LYS A 252 12.69 14.45 26.34
CA LYS A 252 13.38 15.21 27.41
C LYS A 252 13.62 16.68 27.02
N ILE A 253 13.85 16.96 25.75
CA ILE A 253 14.14 18.32 25.24
C ILE A 253 12.83 19.08 24.98
N HIS A 254 11.86 18.41 24.36
CA HIS A 254 10.68 19.05 23.77
C HIS A 254 9.38 18.86 24.55
N ASN A 255 9.34 17.92 25.51
CA ASN A 255 8.20 17.62 26.38
C ASN A 255 6.86 17.50 25.63
N PHE A 256 6.83 16.63 24.61
CA PHE A 256 5.70 16.52 23.67
C PHE A 256 4.82 15.29 23.90
N PHE A 257 5.28 14.32 24.68
CA PHE A 257 4.57 13.08 24.98
C PHE A 257 4.66 12.76 26.48
N ILE A 258 3.57 12.28 27.06
CA ILE A 258 3.51 11.88 28.47
C ILE A 258 3.30 10.37 28.49
N TYR A 259 4.19 9.64 29.18
CA TYR A 259 3.95 8.24 29.48
C TYR A 259 2.83 8.16 30.50
N ILE A 260 1.77 7.42 30.19
CA ILE A 260 0.70 7.14 31.13
C ILE A 260 1.10 5.83 31.83
N ASP A 261 1.21 5.86 33.16
CA ASP A 261 1.60 4.69 33.95
C ASP A 261 0.65 3.53 33.65
N GLY A 262 1.18 2.42 33.12
CA GLY A 262 0.43 1.22 32.71
C GLY A 262 0.87 0.59 31.39
N ASP A 263 1.64 1.28 30.55
CA ASP A 263 2.07 0.77 29.22
C ASP A 263 3.31 -0.17 29.26
N PHE A 264 3.80 -0.53 30.46
CA PHE A 264 4.98 -1.39 30.65
C PHE A 264 4.80 -2.56 31.64
N ASP A 265 3.59 -2.83 32.12
CA ASP A 265 3.30 -4.02 32.91
C ASP A 265 2.69 -5.11 32.01
N ASP A 266 3.56 -5.81 31.27
CA ASP A 266 3.59 -7.28 31.03
C ASP A 266 4.53 -7.66 29.88
#